data_AF-A0A3M7L8Y7-F1
#
_entry.id   AF-A0A3M7L8Y7-F1
#
_cell.length_a   1.000
_cell.length_b   1.000
_cell.length_c   1.000
_cell.angle_alpha   90.00
_cell.angle_beta   90.00
_cell.angle_gamma   90.00
#
_symmetry.space_group_name_H-M   'P 1'
#
loop_
_entity.id
_entity.type
_entity.pdbx_description
1 polymer ?
#
loop_
_entity_poly.entity_id
_entity_poly.type
_entity_poly.pdbx_seq_one_letter_code
_entity_poly.pdbx_strand_id
1 'polypeptide(L)'
;MKKTFFLAAMCFVMATVTSCNQDRDMNEQSTLESTIHTGELDELGAYIPDQIVKNSDKYLVGFMVSEQTYTIKSDSENTEKIALLNNAVKSETPVLIYLKKGTYEIAKVEKVSESEVSKIKSSFMQSSDMRAKRAVTGGWKSFDNFVEVANIMDELKAYEYSGRARDISSISFGYNRNGQPFYTAFNPNFLPTISGWFKANYRYTKDGCFARATVMSKFLISKGYSCEKVWVYGAGSLKNNWSYHVAVSVSVRLHNNSITKLVIDPSLNNAPMSGDSWKKLCLKEPSNSNNFILRYSPTNVFYRSPQGVYNYDSMDLRTNCVLEQTKNTDNLTPLRINACMK
;
A
#
# COMPACT_ATOMS: atom_id res chain seq x y z
N MET A 1 -67.10 -14.36 40.80
CA MET A 1 -67.73 -13.49 39.79
C MET A 1 -67.47 -14.09 38.42
N LYS A 2 -68.53 -14.29 37.63
CA LYS A 2 -68.49 -14.81 36.26
C LYS A 2 -67.93 -13.74 35.32
N LYS A 3 -67.20 -14.15 34.26
CA LYS A 3 -67.46 -13.75 32.85
C LYS A 3 -66.46 -14.43 31.89
N THR A 4 -67.02 -15.39 31.15
CA THR A 4 -66.64 -15.89 29.81
C THR A 4 -66.67 -14.80 28.74
N PHE A 5 -65.92 -14.94 27.64
CA PHE A 5 -66.20 -14.54 26.22
C PHE A 5 -64.88 -14.70 25.43
N PHE A 6 -64.75 -15.10 24.17
CA PHE A 6 -65.53 -15.88 23.18
C PHE A 6 -64.57 -16.16 22.01
N LEU A 7 -64.79 -17.27 21.32
CA LEU A 7 -64.05 -17.77 20.16
C LEU A 7 -64.72 -17.29 18.85
N ALA A 8 -63.94 -16.88 17.84
CA ALA A 8 -64.25 -16.94 16.39
C ALA A 8 -62.99 -16.45 15.62
N ALA A 9 -62.27 -17.18 14.77
CA ALA A 9 -62.64 -18.03 13.63
C ALA A 9 -63.38 -17.29 12.51
N MET A 10 -62.63 -16.76 11.54
CA MET A 10 -63.16 -16.55 10.20
C MET A 10 -62.08 -16.73 9.13
N CYS A 11 -62.37 -17.68 8.24
CA CYS A 11 -61.62 -18.08 7.05
C CYS A 11 -62.05 -17.26 5.81
N PHE A 12 -61.34 -17.50 4.69
CA PHE A 12 -61.68 -17.21 3.28
C PHE A 12 -61.47 -15.74 2.83
N VAL A 13 -60.88 -15.39 1.68
CA VAL A 13 -60.91 -15.97 0.32
C VAL A 13 -59.60 -15.63 -0.44
N MET A 14 -59.03 -16.60 -1.16
CA MET A 14 -58.08 -16.38 -2.26
C MET A 14 -58.85 -15.97 -3.53
N ALA A 15 -58.38 -14.95 -4.25
CA ALA A 15 -58.76 -14.70 -5.63
C ALA A 15 -57.52 -14.34 -6.46
N THR A 16 -57.08 -15.30 -7.28
CA THR A 16 -56.16 -15.13 -8.40
C THR A 16 -56.89 -14.47 -9.56
N VAL A 17 -56.30 -13.45 -10.17
CA VAL A 17 -56.69 -12.97 -11.51
C VAL A 17 -55.52 -13.17 -12.48
N THR A 18 -55.67 -14.18 -13.34
CA THR A 18 -55.02 -14.30 -14.63
C THR A 18 -55.79 -13.48 -15.66
N SER A 19 -55.09 -12.72 -16.50
CA SER A 19 -55.62 -12.24 -17.79
C SER A 19 -54.49 -12.25 -18.82
N CYS A 20 -54.74 -12.95 -19.92
CA CYS A 20 -53.91 -12.97 -21.14
C CYS A 20 -54.58 -12.14 -22.26
N ASN A 21 -53.78 -11.89 -23.30
CA ASN A 21 -54.07 -11.44 -24.68
C ASN A 21 -53.90 -9.94 -24.94
N GLN A 22 -53.34 -9.46 -26.07
CA GLN A 22 -52.64 -10.05 -27.22
C GLN A 22 -52.04 -8.89 -28.03
N ASP A 23 -50.95 -9.17 -28.73
CA ASP A 23 -50.51 -8.67 -30.04
C ASP A 23 -50.46 -7.15 -30.34
N ARG A 24 -49.23 -6.67 -30.51
CA ARG A 24 -48.91 -5.76 -31.62
C ARG A 24 -47.43 -5.87 -32.01
N ASP A 25 -47.19 -6.49 -33.15
CA ASP A 25 -45.96 -6.36 -33.93
C ASP A 25 -45.72 -4.89 -34.30
N MET A 26 -44.47 -4.41 -34.18
CA MET A 26 -43.79 -3.60 -35.20
C MET A 26 -42.29 -3.51 -34.86
N ASN A 27 -41.51 -4.30 -35.60
CA ASN A 27 -40.28 -3.88 -36.29
C ASN A 27 -39.43 -2.79 -35.62
N GLU A 28 -38.47 -3.18 -34.78
CA GLU A 28 -37.25 -2.41 -34.59
C GLU A 28 -36.03 -3.32 -34.80
N GLN A 29 -35.26 -2.89 -35.78
CA GLN A 29 -34.03 -3.48 -36.25
C GLN A 29 -33.01 -3.44 -35.11
N SER A 30 -32.82 -4.57 -34.41
CA SER A 30 -31.77 -4.70 -33.41
C SER A 30 -30.42 -4.62 -34.12
N THR A 31 -29.82 -3.44 -34.09
CA THR A 31 -28.37 -3.31 -34.20
C THR A 31 -27.78 -4.27 -33.18
N LEU A 32 -26.96 -5.21 -33.66
CA LEU A 32 -26.04 -5.99 -32.83
C LEU A 32 -25.11 -4.99 -32.14
N GLU A 33 -25.56 -4.42 -31.03
CA GLU A 33 -24.67 -4.00 -29.98
C GLU A 33 -24.05 -5.29 -29.47
N SER A 34 -22.75 -5.43 -29.69
CA SER A 34 -21.94 -6.39 -28.96
C SER A 34 -22.09 -6.03 -27.48
N THR A 35 -23.07 -6.65 -26.82
CA THR A 35 -23.14 -6.71 -25.37
C THR A 35 -21.90 -7.49 -24.95
N ILE A 36 -20.78 -6.77 -24.79
CA ILE A 36 -19.67 -7.23 -23.97
C ILE A 36 -20.37 -7.55 -22.65
N HIS A 37 -20.48 -8.84 -22.33
CA HIS A 37 -20.75 -9.26 -20.96
C HIS A 37 -19.74 -8.51 -20.11
N THR A 38 -20.20 -7.44 -19.46
CA THR A 38 -19.41 -6.62 -18.54
C THR A 38 -19.14 -7.52 -17.36
N GLY A 39 -18.10 -8.35 -17.51
CA GLY A 39 -17.52 -9.11 -16.43
C GLY A 39 -17.29 -8.11 -15.30
N GLU A 40 -17.86 -8.43 -14.15
CA GLU A 40 -17.86 -7.63 -12.94
C GLU A 40 -16.45 -7.05 -12.71
N LEU A 41 -16.28 -5.74 -12.91
CA LEU A 41 -14.99 -5.09 -12.77
C LEU A 41 -14.70 -4.84 -11.29
N ASP A 42 -13.46 -5.07 -10.86
CA ASP A 42 -13.01 -4.68 -9.53
C ASP A 42 -12.57 -3.22 -9.57
N GLU A 43 -13.30 -2.33 -8.88
CA GLU A 43 -12.86 -0.96 -8.70
C GLU A 43 -11.64 -0.93 -7.76
N LEU A 44 -10.48 -0.61 -8.33
CA LEU A 44 -9.26 -0.44 -7.56
C LEU A 44 -9.34 0.89 -6.79
N GLY A 45 -9.87 1.94 -7.43
CA GLY A 45 -10.07 3.29 -6.89
C GLY A 45 -9.17 4.34 -7.54
N ALA A 46 -9.11 5.54 -6.97
CA ALA A 46 -8.30 6.64 -7.50
C ALA A 46 -6.84 6.54 -7.05
N TYR A 47 -5.90 6.40 -7.98
CA TYR A 47 -4.46 6.30 -7.71
C TYR A 47 -3.65 7.24 -8.59
N ILE A 48 -2.50 7.67 -8.09
CA ILE A 48 -1.48 8.39 -8.88
C ILE A 48 -0.53 7.34 -9.48
N PRO A 49 -0.55 7.10 -10.81
CA PRO A 49 0.44 6.24 -11.44
C PRO A 49 1.80 6.93 -11.41
N ASP A 50 2.86 6.18 -11.08
CA ASP A 50 4.22 6.70 -10.94
C ASP A 50 5.19 6.15 -12.02
N GLN A 51 4.79 5.04 -12.67
CA GLN A 51 5.54 4.33 -13.69
C GLN A 51 4.61 3.78 -14.76
N ILE A 52 5.01 3.90 -16.02
CA ILE A 52 4.40 3.16 -17.13
C ILE A 52 5.50 2.74 -18.11
N VAL A 53 5.65 1.44 -18.32
CA VAL A 53 6.74 0.86 -19.11
C VAL A 53 6.16 -0.10 -20.13
N LYS A 54 6.48 0.10 -21.41
CA LYS A 54 6.10 -0.85 -22.46
C LYS A 54 6.93 -2.13 -22.33
N ASN A 55 6.28 -3.28 -22.31
CA ASN A 55 6.89 -4.60 -22.29
C ASN A 55 6.17 -5.49 -23.30
N SER A 56 6.77 -5.64 -24.49
CA SER A 56 6.21 -6.42 -25.60
C SER A 56 4.78 -5.98 -25.98
N ASP A 57 3.79 -6.83 -25.71
CA ASP A 57 2.38 -6.71 -26.06
C ASP A 57 1.55 -6.02 -24.97
N LYS A 58 2.17 -5.55 -23.89
CA LYS A 58 1.51 -4.87 -22.78
C LYS A 58 2.32 -3.72 -22.22
N TYR A 59 1.68 -2.90 -21.41
CA TYR A 59 2.31 -1.92 -20.54
C TYR A 59 2.23 -2.40 -19.09
N LEU A 60 3.32 -2.16 -18.36
CA LEU A 60 3.46 -2.38 -16.94
C LEU A 60 3.26 -1.05 -16.23
N VAL A 61 2.35 -0.99 -15.28
CA VAL A 61 1.93 0.24 -14.60
C VAL A 61 2.20 0.10 -13.10
N GLY A 62 2.97 1.04 -12.54
CA GLY A 62 3.14 1.22 -11.11
C GLY A 62 2.22 2.32 -10.60
N PHE A 63 1.78 2.20 -9.34
CA PHE A 63 1.05 3.25 -8.65
C PHE A 63 1.76 3.65 -7.37
N MET A 64 1.57 4.91 -6.98
CA MET A 64 2.08 5.45 -5.73
C MET A 64 1.69 4.54 -4.54
N VAL A 65 2.64 4.28 -3.66
CA VAL A 65 2.51 3.44 -2.44
C VAL A 65 2.35 1.94 -2.67
N SER A 66 1.63 1.46 -3.70
CA SER A 66 1.55 0.00 -3.93
C SER A 66 2.82 -0.51 -4.61
N GLU A 67 3.42 -1.57 -4.07
CA GLU A 67 4.49 -2.27 -4.76
C GLU A 67 3.98 -3.01 -5.98
N GLN A 68 2.68 -3.32 -6.11
CA GLN A 68 2.22 -4.16 -7.22
C GLN A 68 2.40 -3.49 -8.58
N THR A 69 2.85 -4.28 -9.55
CA THR A 69 2.79 -3.91 -10.97
C THR A 69 1.49 -4.40 -11.58
N TYR A 70 0.78 -3.48 -12.21
CA TYR A 70 -0.45 -3.73 -12.96
C TYR A 70 -0.14 -3.80 -14.46
N THR A 71 -1.06 -4.34 -15.24
CA THR A 71 -0.86 -4.54 -16.68
C THR A 71 -2.01 -3.97 -17.49
N ILE A 72 -1.72 -3.46 -18.68
CA ILE A 72 -2.73 -3.09 -19.68
C ILE A 72 -2.22 -3.51 -21.06
N LYS A 73 -3.06 -4.15 -21.87
CA LYS A 73 -2.65 -4.61 -23.21
C LYS A 73 -2.31 -3.43 -24.12
N SER A 74 -1.32 -3.62 -24.98
CA SER A 74 -0.88 -2.65 -25.99
C SER A 74 -1.65 -2.85 -27.30
N ASP A 75 -2.97 -2.76 -27.24
CA ASP A 75 -3.87 -2.87 -28.40
C ASP A 75 -4.58 -1.54 -28.71
N SER A 76 -5.27 -1.48 -29.84
CA SER A 76 -5.98 -0.28 -30.29
C SER A 76 -7.06 0.16 -29.30
N GLU A 77 -7.76 -0.77 -28.67
CA GLU A 77 -8.83 -0.53 -27.68
C GLU A 77 -8.34 0.17 -26.40
N ASN A 78 -7.04 0.03 -26.08
CA ASN A 78 -6.43 0.62 -24.89
C ASN A 78 -5.63 1.89 -25.17
N THR A 79 -5.58 2.37 -26.42
CA THR A 79 -4.79 3.55 -26.81
C THR A 79 -5.08 4.79 -25.96
N GLU A 80 -6.35 5.14 -25.78
CA GLU A 80 -6.75 6.31 -24.99
C GLU A 80 -6.46 6.12 -23.49
N LYS A 81 -6.66 4.91 -22.97
CA LYS A 81 -6.38 4.57 -21.56
C LYS A 81 -4.88 4.67 -21.27
N ILE A 82 -4.04 4.17 -22.18
CA ILE A 82 -2.58 4.27 -22.11
C ILE A 82 -2.14 5.72 -22.21
N ALA A 83 -2.73 6.53 -23.10
CA ALA A 83 -2.43 7.96 -23.20
C ALA A 83 -2.78 8.70 -21.90
N LEU A 84 -3.93 8.39 -21.30
CA LEU A 84 -4.35 8.95 -20.02
C LEU A 84 -3.38 8.58 -18.89
N LEU A 85 -2.96 7.31 -18.80
CA LEU A 85 -1.97 6.87 -17.82
C LEU A 85 -0.61 7.56 -18.01
N ASN A 86 -0.12 7.66 -19.26
CA ASN A 86 1.14 8.36 -19.55
C ASN A 86 1.10 9.83 -19.15
N ASN A 87 -0.02 10.51 -19.41
CA ASN A 87 -0.20 11.89 -18.99
C ASN A 87 -0.23 11.98 -17.46
N ALA A 88 -0.98 11.09 -16.80
CA ALA A 88 -1.09 11.04 -15.35
C ALA A 88 0.26 10.77 -14.65
N VAL A 89 1.12 9.93 -15.22
CA VAL A 89 2.49 9.71 -14.72
C VAL A 89 3.32 10.99 -14.83
N LYS A 90 3.21 11.73 -15.95
CA LYS A 90 3.96 12.98 -16.15
C LYS A 90 3.51 14.12 -15.24
N SER A 91 2.20 14.21 -14.99
CA SER A 91 1.61 15.28 -14.17
C SER A 91 1.40 14.90 -12.70
N GLU A 92 1.78 13.68 -12.33
CA GLU A 92 1.51 13.06 -11.02
C GLU A 92 0.05 13.30 -10.58
N THR A 93 -0.90 13.07 -11.48
CA THR A 93 -2.34 13.27 -11.24
C THR A 93 -3.04 11.95 -11.04
N PRO A 94 -4.04 11.87 -10.15
CA PRO A 94 -4.77 10.64 -9.93
C PRO A 94 -5.69 10.31 -11.11
N VAL A 95 -5.89 9.02 -11.33
CA VAL A 95 -6.87 8.43 -12.26
C VAL A 95 -7.64 7.34 -11.53
N LEU A 96 -8.89 7.13 -11.92
CA LEU A 96 -9.74 6.07 -11.38
C LEU A 96 -9.50 4.78 -12.17
N ILE A 97 -9.15 3.71 -11.47
CA ILE A 97 -8.71 2.45 -12.05
C ILE A 97 -9.73 1.35 -11.77
N TYR A 98 -10.07 0.59 -12.80
CA TYR A 98 -10.84 -0.64 -12.72
C TYR A 98 -10.06 -1.80 -13.30
N LEU A 99 -10.06 -2.92 -12.60
CA LEU A 99 -9.37 -4.14 -12.97
C LEU A 99 -10.36 -5.19 -13.45
N LYS A 100 -9.89 -6.13 -14.28
CA LYS A 100 -10.62 -7.38 -14.51
C LYS A 100 -10.63 -8.19 -13.21
N LYS A 101 -11.78 -8.75 -12.85
CA LYS A 101 -11.99 -9.46 -11.58
C LYS A 101 -10.89 -10.45 -11.24
N GLY A 102 -10.32 -10.33 -10.06
CA GLY A 102 -9.30 -11.26 -9.56
C GLY A 102 -7.95 -11.22 -10.32
N THR A 103 -7.69 -10.16 -11.08
CA THR A 103 -6.43 -9.97 -11.82
C THR A 103 -5.78 -8.63 -11.51
N TYR A 104 -4.55 -8.43 -12.00
CA TYR A 104 -3.88 -7.12 -12.05
C TYR A 104 -3.97 -6.47 -13.44
N GLU A 105 -4.91 -6.90 -14.28
CA GLU A 105 -5.12 -6.33 -15.62
C GLU A 105 -6.12 -5.18 -15.55
N ILE A 106 -5.68 -3.99 -15.94
CA ILE A 106 -6.48 -2.78 -16.02
C ILE A 106 -7.47 -2.92 -17.19
N ALA A 107 -8.75 -2.84 -16.86
CA ALA A 107 -9.85 -2.89 -17.83
C ALA A 107 -10.32 -1.48 -18.23
N LYS A 108 -10.32 -0.54 -17.28
CA LYS A 108 -10.82 0.82 -17.47
C LYS A 108 -9.98 1.83 -16.70
N VAL A 109 -9.80 3.00 -17.30
CA VAL A 109 -9.11 4.15 -16.70
C VAL A 109 -9.99 5.37 -16.94
N GLU A 110 -10.33 6.10 -15.89
CA GLU A 110 -11.14 7.31 -15.97
C GLU A 110 -10.42 8.51 -15.34
N LYS A 111 -10.77 9.70 -15.80
CA LYS A 111 -10.34 10.94 -15.17
C LYS A 111 -11.06 11.11 -13.83
N VAL A 112 -10.32 11.56 -12.83
CA VAL A 112 -10.86 11.98 -11.55
C VAL A 112 -11.29 13.45 -11.67
N SER A 113 -12.34 13.87 -10.96
CA SER A 113 -12.79 15.28 -11.01
C SER A 113 -11.71 16.21 -10.43
N GLU A 114 -11.61 17.46 -10.90
CA GLU A 114 -10.62 18.43 -10.39
C GLU A 114 -10.70 18.63 -8.87
N SER A 115 -11.93 18.57 -8.31
CA SER A 115 -12.15 18.67 -6.88
C SER A 115 -11.55 17.49 -6.11
N GLU A 116 -11.62 16.28 -6.66
CA GLU A 116 -11.05 15.07 -6.10
C GLU A 116 -9.54 15.00 -6.34
N VAL A 117 -9.04 15.49 -7.48
CA VAL A 117 -7.60 15.65 -7.74
C VAL A 117 -6.96 16.49 -6.64
N SER A 118 -7.57 17.63 -6.29
CA SER A 118 -7.08 18.50 -5.22
C SER A 118 -7.11 17.81 -3.84
N LYS A 119 -8.19 17.08 -3.53
CA LYS A 119 -8.30 16.30 -2.28
C LYS A 119 -7.24 15.20 -2.18
N ILE A 120 -7.04 14.43 -3.24
CA ILE A 120 -6.04 13.35 -3.29
C ILE A 120 -4.63 13.93 -3.23
N LYS A 121 -4.34 14.98 -4.00
CA LYS A 121 -3.01 15.62 -3.96
C LYS A 121 -2.72 16.19 -2.57
N SER A 122 -3.68 16.81 -1.90
CA SER A 122 -3.47 17.32 -0.53
C SER A 122 -3.30 16.21 0.51
N SER A 123 -3.97 15.06 0.37
CA SER A 123 -3.80 13.93 1.29
C SER A 123 -2.48 13.18 1.07
N PHE A 124 -2.04 13.01 -0.19
CA PHE A 124 -0.81 12.31 -0.54
C PHE A 124 0.43 13.22 -0.42
N MET A 125 0.38 14.44 -0.95
CA MET A 125 1.54 15.34 -1.01
C MET A 125 1.63 16.26 0.21
N GLN A 126 1.24 15.75 1.40
CA GLN A 126 1.32 16.53 2.63
C GLN A 126 2.67 17.25 2.72
N SER A 127 2.63 18.56 2.94
CA SER A 127 3.82 19.38 3.01
C SER A 127 4.75 18.81 4.09
N SER A 128 6.04 18.72 3.75
CA SER A 128 7.11 18.15 4.58
C SER A 128 6.82 18.23 6.07
N ASP A 129 6.60 17.08 6.71
CA ASP A 129 6.24 17.00 8.12
C ASP A 129 7.21 17.84 8.97
N MET A 130 6.68 18.79 9.75
CA MET A 130 7.46 19.61 10.68
C MET A 130 8.21 18.76 11.71
N ARG A 131 7.80 17.51 12.00
CA ARG A 131 8.59 16.58 12.83
C ARG A 131 9.97 16.26 12.24
N ALA A 132 10.10 16.27 10.91
CA ALA A 132 11.36 16.01 10.22
C ALA A 132 12.42 17.06 10.54
N LYS A 133 12.02 18.32 10.64
CA LYS A 133 12.95 19.42 10.96
C LYS A 133 13.50 19.33 12.39
N ARG A 134 12.77 18.73 13.34
CA ARG A 134 13.26 18.51 14.72
C ARG A 134 14.09 17.24 14.87
N ALA A 135 13.86 16.21 14.05
CA ALA A 135 14.63 14.96 14.13
C ALA A 135 16.07 15.09 13.61
N VAL A 136 16.34 16.05 12.74
CA VAL A 136 17.67 16.28 12.13
C VAL A 136 18.63 17.04 13.07
N THR A 137 18.15 17.64 14.16
CA THR A 137 18.99 18.45 15.08
C THR A 137 19.45 17.72 16.34
N GLY A 138 19.08 16.45 16.53
CA GLY A 138 19.51 15.62 17.67
C GLY A 138 20.58 14.62 17.25
N GLY A 139 21.66 14.49 18.04
CA GLY A 139 22.86 13.68 17.76
C GLY A 139 22.64 12.16 17.70
N TRP A 140 21.83 11.70 16.77
CA TRP A 140 21.67 10.28 16.45
C TRP A 140 23.00 9.68 15.98
N LYS A 141 23.30 8.47 16.47
CA LYS A 141 24.58 7.84 16.22
C LYS A 141 24.57 7.05 14.91
N SER A 142 25.73 6.97 14.27
CA SER A 142 26.07 5.88 13.35
C SER A 142 26.41 4.63 14.15
N PHE A 143 26.30 3.46 13.54
CA PHE A 143 26.82 2.23 14.12
C PHE A 143 28.34 2.24 14.14
N ASP A 144 28.94 1.66 15.17
CA ASP A 144 30.39 1.60 15.34
C ASP A 144 31.02 0.41 14.60
N ASN A 145 30.23 -0.63 14.29
CA ASN A 145 30.68 -1.80 13.54
C ASN A 145 29.51 -2.66 13.03
N PHE A 146 29.83 -3.69 12.25
CA PHE A 146 28.85 -4.64 11.67
C PHE A 146 28.12 -5.50 12.71
N VAL A 147 28.77 -5.83 13.84
CA VAL A 147 28.19 -6.69 14.88
C VAL A 147 27.01 -5.98 15.54
N GLU A 148 27.14 -4.68 15.79
CA GLU A 148 26.06 -3.86 16.33
C GLU A 148 24.84 -3.82 15.40
N VAL A 149 25.06 -3.70 14.08
CA VAL A 149 23.98 -3.75 13.09
C VAL A 149 23.30 -5.11 13.06
N ALA A 150 24.09 -6.19 13.13
CA ALA A 150 23.57 -7.56 13.17
C ALA A 150 22.71 -7.80 14.41
N ASN A 151 23.18 -7.36 15.60
CA ASN A 151 22.42 -7.45 16.85
C ASN A 151 21.09 -6.69 16.76
N ILE A 152 21.12 -5.46 16.24
CA ILE A 152 19.90 -4.67 16.03
C ILE A 152 18.93 -5.35 15.05
N MET A 153 19.44 -6.01 14.02
CA MET A 153 18.60 -6.79 13.10
C MET A 153 17.98 -8.02 13.78
N ASP A 154 18.71 -8.68 14.68
CA ASP A 154 18.17 -9.79 15.48
C ASP A 154 17.08 -9.30 16.44
N GLU A 155 17.27 -8.15 17.10
CA GLU A 155 16.23 -7.54 17.92
C GLU A 155 15.00 -7.14 17.11
N LEU A 156 15.19 -6.58 15.91
CA LEU A 156 14.12 -6.22 14.99
C LEU A 156 13.31 -7.45 14.55
N LYS A 157 13.98 -8.56 14.24
CA LYS A 157 13.34 -9.84 13.91
C LYS A 157 12.60 -10.44 15.12
N ALA A 158 13.16 -10.33 16.32
CA ALA A 158 12.45 -10.71 17.54
C ALA A 158 11.21 -9.83 17.79
N TYR A 159 11.21 -8.61 17.25
CA TYR A 159 10.07 -7.70 17.23
C TYR A 159 9.08 -8.00 16.09
N GLU A 160 9.33 -9.00 15.23
CA GLU A 160 8.40 -9.46 14.20
C GLU A 160 7.10 -10.01 14.83
N TYR A 161 6.00 -9.88 14.09
CA TYR A 161 4.77 -10.58 14.44
C TYR A 161 4.98 -12.10 14.27
N SER A 162 5.13 -12.83 15.38
CA SER A 162 5.44 -14.27 15.37
C SER A 162 4.21 -15.19 15.33
N GLY A 163 2.99 -14.69 15.06
CA GLY A 163 1.76 -15.49 15.08
C GLY A 163 1.34 -15.99 16.46
N ARG A 164 2.16 -15.77 17.50
CA ARG A 164 1.87 -16.04 18.92
C ARG A 164 2.35 -14.86 19.77
N ALA A 165 1.75 -13.69 19.58
CA ALA A 165 1.86 -12.62 20.56
C ALA A 165 0.64 -12.69 21.49
N ARG A 166 0.89 -12.78 22.81
CA ARG A 166 -0.14 -12.64 23.83
C ARG A 166 -0.95 -11.38 23.53
N ASP A 167 -2.25 -11.53 23.67
CA ASP A 167 -3.26 -10.49 23.59
C ASP A 167 -2.76 -9.17 24.20
N ILE A 168 -2.48 -8.16 23.36
CA ILE A 168 -2.32 -6.78 23.80
C ILE A 168 -3.68 -6.13 23.62
N SER A 169 -4.65 -6.63 24.37
CA SER A 169 -6.01 -6.12 24.45
C SER A 169 -6.02 -4.81 25.23
N SER A 170 -5.41 -3.74 24.69
CA SER A 170 -5.63 -2.38 25.23
C SER A 170 -5.25 -1.25 24.27
N ILE A 171 -5.46 -1.43 22.96
CA ILE A 171 -5.66 -0.29 22.06
C ILE A 171 -7.11 -0.35 21.63
N SER A 172 -7.98 0.36 22.36
CA SER A 172 -9.38 0.49 21.99
C SER A 172 -9.48 1.42 20.77
N PHE A 173 -9.88 0.85 19.64
CA PHE A 173 -10.27 1.61 18.46
C PHE A 173 -11.62 2.28 18.73
N GLY A 174 -11.63 3.61 18.75
CA GLY A 174 -12.85 4.40 18.87
C GLY A 174 -13.18 5.12 17.57
N TYR A 175 -14.45 5.08 17.18
CA TYR A 175 -15.00 6.00 16.19
C TYR A 175 -15.57 7.21 16.93
N ASN A 176 -15.30 8.42 16.44
CA ASN A 176 -16.01 9.60 16.93
C ASN A 176 -17.49 9.52 16.51
N ARG A 177 -18.32 10.44 16.99
CA ARG A 177 -19.76 10.48 16.66
C ARG A 177 -20.06 10.66 15.16
N ASN A 178 -19.04 10.99 14.35
CA ASN A 178 -19.14 11.15 12.90
C ASN A 178 -18.58 9.94 12.13
N GLY A 179 -18.25 8.84 12.81
CA GLY A 179 -17.69 7.65 12.17
C GLY A 179 -16.24 7.80 11.70
N GLN A 180 -15.52 8.82 12.15
CA GLN A 180 -14.09 8.95 11.87
C GLN A 180 -13.27 8.31 13.00
N PRO A 181 -12.23 7.52 12.68
CA PRO A 181 -11.34 6.98 13.70
C PRO A 181 -10.62 8.14 14.41
N PHE A 182 -10.58 8.12 15.74
CA PHE A 182 -9.79 9.08 16.50
C PHE A 182 -8.82 8.37 17.46
N TYR A 183 -7.66 8.99 17.66
CA TYR A 183 -6.66 8.58 18.64
C TYR A 183 -6.79 9.51 19.85
N THR A 184 -6.87 8.97 21.07
CA THR A 184 -6.69 9.80 22.26
C THR A 184 -5.27 10.36 22.25
N ALA A 185 -5.17 11.69 22.25
CA ALA A 185 -3.93 12.42 22.06
C ALA A 185 -2.82 11.98 23.05
N PHE A 186 -1.65 11.73 22.46
CA PHE A 186 -0.39 11.40 23.11
C PHE A 186 0.11 12.55 23.99
N ASN A 187 0.53 12.23 25.21
CA ASN A 187 1.33 13.12 26.05
C ASN A 187 2.75 13.24 25.44
N PRO A 188 3.21 14.44 25.05
CA PRO A 188 4.51 14.63 24.38
C PRO A 188 5.74 14.40 25.28
N ASN A 189 5.55 14.23 26.59
CA ASN A 189 6.64 13.98 27.55
C ASN A 189 6.81 12.50 27.93
N PHE A 190 6.03 11.61 27.33
CA PHE A 190 6.17 10.17 27.53
C PHE A 190 6.80 9.61 26.24
N LEU A 191 8.08 9.24 26.29
CA LEU A 191 8.64 8.30 25.31
C LEU A 191 7.74 7.06 25.41
N PRO A 192 6.95 6.71 24.38
CA PRO A 192 6.04 5.59 24.50
C PRO A 192 6.87 4.37 24.81
N THR A 193 6.51 3.68 25.89
CA THR A 193 6.82 2.27 26.00
C THR A 193 6.48 1.64 24.65
N ILE A 194 7.43 0.90 24.09
CA ILE A 194 7.39 0.30 22.75
C ILE A 194 6.15 -0.62 22.54
N SER A 195 5.34 -0.85 23.58
CA SER A 195 4.11 -1.65 23.61
C SER A 195 2.95 -1.19 22.70
N GLY A 196 3.06 -0.05 22.00
CA GLY A 196 2.00 0.45 21.10
C GLY A 196 2.30 0.37 19.60
N TRP A 197 3.48 -0.09 19.19
CA TRP A 197 3.86 -0.08 17.77
C TRP A 197 3.47 -1.40 17.10
N PHE A 198 2.71 -1.31 16.00
CA PHE A 198 2.42 -2.48 15.18
C PHE A 198 3.72 -3.14 14.72
N LYS A 199 3.81 -4.44 14.97
CA LYS A 199 4.91 -5.28 14.51
C LYS A 199 4.78 -5.49 13.01
N ALA A 200 5.90 -5.46 12.29
CA ALA A 200 5.91 -5.86 10.89
C ALA A 200 5.79 -7.38 10.77
N ASN A 201 5.06 -7.84 9.76
CA ASN A 201 5.14 -9.20 9.25
C ASN A 201 6.15 -9.18 8.08
N TYR A 202 7.39 -9.65 8.31
CA TYR A 202 8.42 -9.65 7.27
C TYR A 202 8.24 -10.81 6.29
N ARG A 203 7.47 -11.83 6.67
CA ARG A 203 7.10 -12.96 5.79
C ARG A 203 6.09 -12.54 4.72
N TYR A 204 5.26 -11.53 4.99
CA TYR A 204 4.40 -10.94 3.98
C TYR A 204 5.20 -10.02 3.06
N THR A 205 5.56 -10.54 1.88
CA THR A 205 6.39 -9.87 0.86
C THR A 205 5.58 -9.48 -0.37
N LYS A 206 4.28 -9.78 -0.44
CA LYS A 206 3.51 -9.43 -1.62
C LYS A 206 3.44 -7.92 -1.82
N ASP A 207 3.19 -7.11 -0.78
CA ASP A 207 3.20 -5.64 -0.80
C ASP A 207 3.46 -5.07 0.63
N GLY A 208 3.41 -3.76 0.86
CA GLY A 208 3.52 -3.13 2.19
C GLY A 208 4.94 -2.79 2.70
N CYS A 209 5.98 -2.86 1.87
CA CYS A 209 7.38 -2.58 2.19
C CYS A 209 7.59 -1.18 2.77
N PHE A 210 6.84 -0.19 2.30
CA PHE A 210 6.86 1.17 2.81
C PHE A 210 6.44 1.24 4.28
N ALA A 211 5.46 0.44 4.69
CA ALA A 211 5.01 0.35 6.07
C ALA A 211 6.04 -0.40 6.93
N ARG A 212 6.58 -1.52 6.42
CA ARG A 212 7.67 -2.27 7.07
C ARG A 212 8.90 -1.39 7.30
N ALA A 213 9.37 -0.70 6.26
CA ALA A 213 10.50 0.22 6.33
C ALA A 213 10.24 1.37 7.30
N THR A 214 9.00 1.88 7.37
CA THR A 214 8.64 2.93 8.32
C THR A 214 8.77 2.44 9.77
N VAL A 215 8.25 1.26 10.12
CA VAL A 215 8.43 0.73 11.48
C VAL A 215 9.87 0.33 11.80
N MET A 216 10.63 -0.17 10.82
CA MET A 216 12.07 -0.39 10.98
C MET A 216 12.80 0.92 11.32
N SER A 217 12.49 2.02 10.61
CA SER A 217 13.08 3.33 10.89
C SER A 217 12.76 3.82 12.30
N LYS A 218 11.51 3.64 12.75
CA LYS A 218 11.07 4.03 14.09
C LYS A 218 11.75 3.22 15.18
N PHE A 219 11.91 1.90 14.95
CA PHE A 219 12.66 1.03 15.84
C PHE A 219 14.11 1.52 16.00
N LEU A 220 14.81 1.80 14.91
CA LEU A 220 16.17 2.32 14.92
C LEU A 220 16.29 3.66 15.66
N ILE A 221 15.37 4.59 15.38
CA ILE A 221 15.30 5.89 16.07
C ILE A 221 15.09 5.67 17.57
N SER A 222 14.18 4.78 17.98
CA SER A 222 13.94 4.49 19.41
C SER A 222 15.17 3.94 20.14
N LYS A 223 16.11 3.37 19.39
CA LYS A 223 17.39 2.82 19.86
C LYS A 223 18.54 3.82 19.82
N GLY A 224 18.32 5.05 19.36
CA GLY A 224 19.38 6.07 19.29
C GLY A 224 20.13 6.15 17.96
N TYR A 225 19.68 5.43 16.93
CA TYR A 225 20.34 5.38 15.62
C TYR A 225 19.65 6.23 14.58
N SER A 226 20.45 6.79 13.68
CA SER A 226 19.97 7.40 12.44
C SER A 226 19.84 6.35 11.33
N CYS A 227 18.91 6.56 10.41
CA CYS A 227 18.79 5.75 9.20
C CYS A 227 18.20 6.57 8.05
N GLU A 228 18.41 6.10 6.83
CA GLU A 228 17.73 6.59 5.63
C GLU A 228 16.79 5.49 5.13
N LYS A 229 15.96 5.82 4.13
CA LYS A 229 15.31 4.80 3.31
C LYS A 229 16.07 4.63 2.00
N VAL A 230 16.20 3.38 1.55
CA VAL A 230 16.80 3.02 0.27
C VAL A 230 15.76 2.39 -0.64
N TRP A 231 15.69 2.89 -1.87
CA TRP A 231 14.66 2.57 -2.85
C TRP A 231 15.30 1.98 -4.10
N VAL A 232 14.64 0.98 -4.67
CA VAL A 232 14.91 0.47 -6.03
C VAL A 232 13.59 0.44 -6.80
N TYR A 233 13.58 0.87 -8.06
CA TYR A 233 12.39 0.92 -8.91
C TYR A 233 12.58 0.03 -10.13
N GLY A 234 11.52 -0.61 -10.61
CA GLY A 234 11.61 -1.50 -11.75
C GLY A 234 10.32 -2.23 -12.05
N ALA A 235 9.28 -1.52 -12.50
CA ALA A 235 8.00 -2.10 -12.96
C ALA A 235 8.17 -3.44 -13.68
N GLY A 236 7.70 -4.51 -13.02
CA GLY A 236 7.73 -5.91 -13.47
C GLY A 236 9.11 -6.57 -13.59
N SER A 237 10.20 -5.88 -13.30
CA SER A 237 11.58 -6.43 -13.27
C SER A 237 12.02 -6.89 -11.88
N LEU A 238 11.33 -6.42 -10.84
CA LEU A 238 11.56 -6.86 -9.46
C LEU A 238 10.76 -8.15 -9.14
N LYS A 239 11.18 -8.87 -8.09
CA LYS A 239 10.50 -10.06 -7.57
C LYS A 239 9.06 -9.75 -7.20
N ASN A 240 8.22 -10.79 -7.10
CA ASN A 240 6.79 -10.67 -6.76
C ASN A 240 6.01 -9.66 -7.63
N ASN A 241 6.51 -9.37 -8.83
CA ASN A 241 5.99 -8.32 -9.72
C ASN A 241 5.97 -6.93 -9.07
N TRP A 242 6.98 -6.61 -8.26
CA TRP A 242 7.06 -5.29 -7.67
C TRP A 242 7.41 -4.20 -8.70
N SER A 243 6.86 -3.01 -8.51
CA SER A 243 7.16 -1.78 -9.23
C SER A 243 8.29 -1.00 -8.57
N TYR A 244 8.45 -1.17 -7.27
CA TYR A 244 9.58 -0.70 -6.47
C TYR A 244 9.69 -1.55 -5.20
N HIS A 245 10.82 -1.43 -4.49
CA HIS A 245 10.95 -1.94 -3.12
C HIS A 245 11.69 -0.92 -2.26
N VAL A 246 11.40 -0.90 -0.95
CA VAL A 246 12.08 -0.03 0.02
C VAL A 246 12.45 -0.77 1.30
N ALA A 247 13.64 -0.43 1.81
CA ALA A 247 14.14 -0.86 3.10
C ALA A 247 14.82 0.30 3.85
N VAL A 248 15.34 0.05 5.04
CA VAL A 248 16.13 1.03 5.78
C VAL A 248 17.62 0.84 5.50
N SER A 249 18.33 1.96 5.40
CA SER A 249 19.78 2.01 5.24
C SER A 249 20.40 2.68 6.46
N VAL A 250 21.44 2.09 7.02
CA VAL A 250 22.17 2.60 8.18
C VAL A 250 23.62 2.88 7.85
N SER A 251 24.18 3.94 8.44
CA SER A 251 25.60 4.27 8.33
C SER A 251 26.39 3.52 9.40
N VAL A 252 27.49 2.90 8.99
CA VAL A 252 28.36 2.07 9.82
C VAL A 252 29.80 2.55 9.69
N ARG A 253 30.44 2.83 10.82
CA ARG A 253 31.86 3.13 10.89
C ARG A 253 32.68 1.84 10.77
N LEU A 254 33.69 1.86 9.92
CA LEU A 254 34.66 0.78 9.76
C LEU A 254 35.88 1.02 10.65
N HIS A 255 36.70 -0.01 10.86
CA HIS A 255 37.94 0.07 11.65
C HIS A 255 38.90 1.16 11.18
N ASN A 256 38.90 1.49 9.89
CA ASN A 256 39.69 2.57 9.30
C ASN A 256 39.02 3.96 9.40
N ASN A 257 37.99 4.10 10.24
CA ASN A 257 37.14 5.29 10.39
C ASN A 257 36.34 5.73 9.16
N SER A 258 36.39 4.99 8.05
CA SER A 258 35.49 5.24 6.91
C SER A 258 34.06 4.84 7.25
N ILE A 259 33.08 5.47 6.60
CA ILE A 259 31.66 5.18 6.77
C ILE A 259 31.18 4.42 5.54
N THR A 260 30.49 3.31 5.76
CA THR A 260 29.76 2.57 4.72
C THR A 260 28.27 2.52 5.05
N LYS A 261 27.43 2.18 4.07
CA LYS A 261 25.99 2.00 4.26
C LYS A 261 25.62 0.52 4.17
N LEU A 262 24.83 0.05 5.12
CA LEU A 262 24.22 -1.28 5.09
C LEU A 262 22.70 -1.16 5.03
N VAL A 263 22.08 -2.07 4.31
CA VAL A 263 20.63 -2.22 4.23
C VAL A 263 20.18 -3.29 5.21
N ILE A 264 19.14 -2.98 5.98
CA ILE A 264 18.43 -3.91 6.87
C ILE A 264 17.07 -4.19 6.25
N ASP A 265 16.87 -5.43 5.83
CA ASP A 265 15.61 -5.89 5.23
C ASP A 265 15.35 -7.37 5.58
N PRO A 266 14.73 -7.65 6.74
CA PRO A 266 14.37 -9.00 7.14
C PRO A 266 13.40 -9.71 6.19
N SER A 267 12.73 -8.97 5.30
CA SER A 267 11.82 -9.57 4.31
C SER A 267 12.55 -10.22 3.13
N LEU A 268 13.84 -9.91 2.94
CA LEU A 268 14.68 -10.46 1.87
C LEU A 268 15.91 -11.24 2.38
N ASN A 269 16.44 -10.90 3.54
CA ASN A 269 17.60 -11.59 4.12
C ASN A 269 17.63 -11.43 5.65
N ASN A 270 18.26 -12.37 6.35
CA ASN A 270 18.35 -12.33 7.81
C ASN A 270 19.60 -11.61 8.36
N ALA A 271 20.45 -11.06 7.48
CA ALA A 271 21.66 -10.33 7.85
C ALA A 271 21.75 -8.97 7.13
N PRO A 272 22.41 -7.96 7.73
CA PRO A 272 22.67 -6.69 7.08
C PRO A 272 23.54 -6.89 5.84
N MET A 273 23.31 -6.09 4.80
CA MET A 273 24.02 -6.28 3.53
C MET A 273 24.33 -4.96 2.84
N SER A 274 25.25 -4.98 1.86
CA SER A 274 25.47 -3.80 1.01
C SER A 274 24.24 -3.49 0.16
N GLY A 275 24.10 -2.22 -0.24
CA GLY A 275 23.02 -1.80 -1.15
C GLY A 275 22.98 -2.63 -2.44
N ASP A 276 24.13 -2.98 -3.02
CA ASP A 276 24.18 -3.80 -4.24
C ASP A 276 23.74 -5.24 -4.02
N SER A 277 24.05 -5.83 -2.86
CA SER A 277 23.57 -7.17 -2.50
C SER A 277 22.06 -7.16 -2.32
N TRP A 278 21.53 -6.15 -1.64
CA TRP A 278 20.08 -5.95 -1.47
C TRP A 278 19.37 -5.76 -2.79
N LYS A 279 19.91 -4.90 -3.67
CA LYS A 279 19.41 -4.66 -5.02
C LYS A 279 19.29 -5.95 -5.83
N LYS A 280 20.31 -6.81 -5.78
CA LYS A 280 20.29 -8.12 -6.45
C LYS A 280 19.19 -9.04 -5.90
N LEU A 281 18.94 -9.01 -4.59
CA LEU A 281 17.85 -9.78 -3.99
C LEU A 281 16.46 -9.27 -4.40
N CYS A 282 16.33 -8.01 -4.79
CA CYS A 282 15.06 -7.45 -5.27
C CYS A 282 14.71 -7.85 -6.71
N LEU A 283 15.69 -8.26 -7.51
CA LEU A 283 15.52 -8.47 -8.95
C LEU A 283 15.08 -9.90 -9.29
N LYS A 284 14.27 -10.03 -10.36
CA LYS A 284 14.01 -11.34 -10.99
C LYS A 284 15.28 -11.91 -11.63
N GLU A 285 16.02 -11.03 -12.32
CA GLU A 285 17.28 -11.34 -12.99
C GLU A 285 18.44 -10.57 -12.35
N PRO A 286 19.17 -11.16 -11.38
CA PRO A 286 20.21 -10.46 -10.64
C PRO A 286 21.38 -9.95 -11.50
N SER A 287 21.62 -10.57 -12.66
CA SER A 287 22.65 -10.15 -13.63
C SER A 287 22.40 -8.75 -14.20
N ASN A 288 21.15 -8.29 -14.22
CA ASN A 288 20.75 -6.99 -14.73
C ASN A 288 20.90 -5.85 -13.70
N SER A 289 21.49 -6.10 -12.53
CA SER A 289 21.53 -5.15 -11.41
C SER A 289 22.17 -3.80 -11.74
N ASN A 290 23.03 -3.74 -12.77
CA ASN A 290 23.68 -2.51 -13.22
C ASN A 290 22.72 -1.53 -13.89
N ASN A 291 21.56 -2.01 -14.38
CA ASN A 291 20.53 -1.17 -14.99
C ASN A 291 19.66 -0.46 -13.94
N PHE A 292 19.85 -0.78 -12.67
CA PHE A 292 19.02 -0.29 -11.56
C PHE A 292 19.84 0.60 -10.63
N ILE A 293 19.29 1.78 -10.35
CA ILE A 293 19.92 2.79 -9.51
C ILE A 293 19.22 2.83 -8.15
N LEU A 294 20.01 2.74 -7.08
CA LEU A 294 19.52 2.96 -5.73
C LEU A 294 19.28 4.45 -5.50
N ARG A 295 18.13 4.78 -4.93
CA ARG A 295 17.81 6.13 -4.47
C ARG A 295 17.71 6.12 -2.95
N TYR A 296 18.10 7.22 -2.32
CA TYR A 296 18.02 7.39 -0.87
C TYR A 296 17.07 8.53 -0.55
N SER A 297 16.43 8.44 0.61
CA SER A 297 15.59 9.53 1.15
C SER A 297 15.73 9.63 2.66
N PRO A 298 15.36 10.79 3.25
CA PRO A 298 15.25 10.92 4.70
C PRO A 298 14.34 9.87 5.34
N THR A 299 14.58 9.62 6.63
CA THR A 299 13.92 8.59 7.43
C THR A 299 12.40 8.70 7.45
N ASN A 300 11.88 9.92 7.44
CA ASN A 300 10.45 10.21 7.60
C ASN A 300 9.66 10.13 6.28
N VAL A 301 10.33 9.97 5.13
CA VAL A 301 9.67 9.79 3.84
C VAL A 301 8.94 8.45 3.86
N PHE A 302 7.62 8.46 3.72
CA PHE A 302 6.80 7.24 3.68
C PHE A 302 6.85 6.55 2.33
N TYR A 303 6.79 7.34 1.26
CA TYR A 303 6.96 6.89 -0.11
C TYR A 303 7.76 7.92 -0.92
N ARG A 304 8.59 7.44 -1.85
CA ARG A 304 9.33 8.27 -2.80
C ARG A 304 8.99 7.83 -4.22
N SER A 305 8.52 8.73 -5.07
CA SER A 305 8.29 8.44 -6.50
C SER A 305 9.61 8.26 -7.25
N PRO A 306 9.64 7.54 -8.38
CA PRO A 306 10.81 7.49 -9.26
C PRO A 306 11.31 8.90 -9.63
N GLN A 307 10.40 9.85 -9.82
CA GLN A 307 10.63 11.26 -10.15
C GLN A 307 11.20 12.07 -8.97
N GLY A 308 11.21 11.50 -7.76
CA GLY A 308 11.81 12.11 -6.57
C GLY A 308 10.83 12.90 -5.70
N VAL A 309 9.53 12.74 -5.92
CA VAL A 309 8.50 13.34 -5.08
C VAL A 309 8.32 12.52 -3.81
N TYR A 310 8.22 13.21 -2.67
CA TYR A 310 8.10 12.60 -1.36
C TYR A 310 6.65 12.67 -0.86
N ASN A 311 6.26 11.59 -0.21
CA ASN A 311 4.99 11.41 0.46
C ASN A 311 5.28 11.05 1.93
N TYR A 312 4.50 11.58 2.87
CA TYR A 312 4.76 11.45 4.32
C TYR A 312 3.54 10.93 5.07
N ASP A 313 3.72 9.99 5.99
CA ASP A 313 2.63 9.39 6.77
C ASP A 313 2.52 10.03 8.15
N SER A 314 1.89 11.21 8.19
CA SER A 314 1.65 11.92 9.43
C SER A 314 0.87 11.04 10.40
N MET A 315 1.37 10.90 11.63
CA MET A 315 0.79 10.07 12.69
C MET A 315 0.71 8.57 12.37
N ASP A 316 1.36 8.12 11.30
CA ASP A 316 1.52 6.70 10.95
C ASP A 316 0.21 5.97 10.68
N LEU A 317 -0.84 6.70 10.31
CA LEU A 317 -2.17 6.16 10.07
C LEU A 317 -2.15 5.07 9.00
N ARG A 318 -1.43 5.34 7.92
CA ARG A 318 -1.39 4.45 6.74
C ARG A 318 -0.47 3.27 6.99
N THR A 319 0.66 3.50 7.66
CA THR A 319 1.56 2.46 8.15
C THR A 319 0.79 1.48 9.03
N ASN A 320 0.10 1.97 10.05
CA ASN A 320 -0.61 1.11 11.00
C ASN A 320 -1.75 0.34 10.33
N CYS A 321 -2.51 0.98 9.44
CA CYS A 321 -3.56 0.31 8.67
C CYS A 321 -3.00 -0.85 7.82
N VAL A 322 -1.87 -0.66 7.13
CA VAL A 322 -1.25 -1.70 6.30
C VAL A 322 -0.69 -2.83 7.15
N LEU A 323 -0.05 -2.51 8.28
CA LEU A 323 0.47 -3.53 9.20
C LEU A 323 -0.64 -4.36 9.83
N GLU A 324 -1.77 -3.73 10.17
CA GLU A 324 -2.95 -4.43 10.67
C GLU A 324 -3.53 -5.40 9.63
N GLN A 325 -3.58 -5.01 8.34
CA GLN A 325 -4.01 -5.91 7.27
C GLN A 325 -3.03 -7.06 7.01
N THR A 326 -1.74 -6.92 7.34
CA THR A 326 -0.72 -7.95 7.08
C THR A 326 -0.41 -8.85 8.26
N LYS A 327 -0.86 -8.52 9.49
CA LYS A 327 -0.42 -9.18 10.72
C LYS A 327 -0.56 -10.71 10.72
N ASN A 328 -1.65 -11.23 10.15
CA ASN A 328 -1.99 -12.67 10.13
C ASN A 328 -2.14 -13.20 8.71
N THR A 329 -1.52 -12.53 7.76
CA THR A 329 -1.80 -12.72 6.34
C THR A 329 -0.65 -13.46 5.70
N ASP A 330 -0.98 -14.48 4.91
CA ASP A 330 -0.02 -15.19 4.07
C ASP A 330 0.28 -14.41 2.78
N ASN A 331 1.28 -14.85 2.02
CA ASN A 331 1.61 -14.23 0.73
C ASN A 331 0.57 -14.48 -0.38
N LEU A 332 -0.56 -15.15 -0.08
CA LEU A 332 -1.59 -15.45 -1.06
C LEU A 332 -2.64 -14.33 -1.11
N THR A 333 -2.97 -13.76 0.05
CA THR A 333 -4.01 -12.75 0.18
C THR A 333 -3.55 -11.37 -0.33
N PRO A 334 -4.22 -10.76 -1.33
CA PRO A 334 -3.90 -9.40 -1.76
C PRO A 334 -4.23 -8.35 -0.68
N LEU A 335 -3.39 -7.33 -0.54
CA LEU A 335 -3.67 -6.19 0.33
C LEU A 335 -4.65 -5.21 -0.31
N ARG A 336 -5.55 -4.66 0.50
CA ARG A 336 -6.41 -3.54 0.12
C ARG A 336 -5.75 -2.24 0.53
N ILE A 337 -4.62 -1.92 -0.12
CA ILE A 337 -3.84 -0.71 0.16
C ILE A 337 -4.72 0.54 0.11
N ASN A 338 -5.66 0.58 -0.82
CA ASN A 338 -6.55 1.72 -0.96
C ASN A 338 -7.44 2.02 0.24
N ALA A 339 -7.80 1.00 1.02
CA ALA A 339 -8.51 1.23 2.27
C ALA A 339 -7.65 1.99 3.30
N CYS A 340 -6.32 1.91 3.17
CA CYS A 340 -5.36 2.59 4.03
C CYS A 340 -4.85 3.92 3.48
N MET A 341 -5.22 4.33 2.27
CA MET A 341 -4.74 5.58 1.65
C MET A 341 -5.77 6.72 1.72
N LYS A 342 -6.90 6.49 2.40
CA LYS A 342 -8.00 7.45 2.54
C LYS A 342 -7.80 8.42 3.70
#